data_AF-A0A1B6M2J4-F1
#
_entry.id   AF-A0A1B6M2J4-F1
#
_cell.length_a   1.000
_cell.length_b   1.000
_cell.length_c   1.000
_cell.angle_alpha   90.00
_cell.angle_beta   90.00
_cell.angle_gamma   90.00
#
_symmetry.space_group_name_H-M   'P 1'
#
loop_
_entity.id
_entity.type
_entity.pdbx_description
1 polymer ?
#
loop_
_entity_poly.entity_id
_entity_poly.type
_entity_poly.pdbx_seq_one_letter_code
_entity_poly.pdbx_strand_id
1 'polypeptide(L)'
;VVLPSGRVVAAKVNRVFHLSSEDNKIEGTYELADYASRSAQPRKLTLKVAGKNINPVKVQFDGQVDLTYTTPNNEDLILHVVGKKVPQGDKWTIAGQGSVTGSMVKHPIHSKLSAEVTEQLLKGRMTDDGKFPAAHYDFELKAGNEIEVVSNGKINQDQLNNDIEIKLPSDLAVKSVKWHMLHLSAKENAGKKIVSSNAIHWNGDKFVKYNAES
;
A
#
# COMPACT_ATOMS: atom_id res chain seq x y z
N VAL A 1 -36.43 5.83 4.82
CA VAL A 1 -37.13 7.12 4.57
C VAL A 1 -37.60 7.15 3.13
N VAL A 2 -38.82 7.61 2.87
CA VAL A 2 -39.31 7.87 1.50
C VAL A 2 -39.18 9.37 1.25
N LEU A 3 -38.50 9.75 0.17
CA LEU A 3 -38.29 11.15 -0.20
C LEU A 3 -39.49 11.69 -0.99
N PRO A 4 -39.69 13.02 -1.06
CA PRO A 4 -40.74 13.64 -1.90
C PRO A 4 -40.65 13.24 -3.38
N SER A 5 -39.47 12.84 -3.86
CA SER A 5 -39.24 12.30 -5.20
C SER A 5 -39.76 10.86 -5.40
N GLY A 6 -40.33 10.22 -4.37
CA GLY A 6 -40.78 8.83 -4.39
C GLY A 6 -39.66 7.79 -4.18
N ARG A 7 -38.39 8.23 -4.14
CA ARG A 7 -37.24 7.37 -3.84
C ARG A 7 -37.26 6.87 -2.40
N VAL A 8 -36.68 5.70 -2.16
CA VAL A 8 -36.54 5.12 -0.82
C VAL A 8 -35.07 5.07 -0.45
N VAL A 9 -34.72 5.59 0.72
CA VAL A 9 -33.36 5.50 1.29
C VAL A 9 -33.41 4.67 2.57
N ALA A 10 -32.53 3.67 2.69
CA ALA A 10 -32.37 2.84 3.87
C ALA A 10 -30.92 2.88 4.34
N ALA A 11 -30.72 3.00 5.65
CA ALA A 11 -29.41 2.93 6.28
C ALA A 11 -29.42 1.84 7.35
N LYS A 12 -28.35 1.05 7.44
CA LYS A 12 -28.13 0.07 8.52
C LYS A 12 -26.74 0.25 9.09
N VAL A 13 -26.64 0.15 10.41
CA VAL A 13 -25.37 0.24 11.13
C VAL A 13 -25.31 -0.91 12.13
N ASN A 14 -24.24 -1.69 12.07
CA ASN A 14 -23.88 -2.68 13.08
C ASN A 14 -22.45 -2.38 13.53
N ARG A 15 -22.20 -2.31 14.83
CA ARG A 15 -20.90 -1.91 15.37
C ARG A 15 -20.63 -2.57 16.71
N VAL A 16 -19.37 -2.94 16.92
CA VAL A 16 -18.85 -3.53 18.14
C VAL A 16 -17.56 -2.79 18.51
N PHE A 17 -17.51 -2.28 19.74
CA PHE A 17 -16.34 -1.61 20.29
C PHE A 17 -15.91 -2.32 21.57
N HIS A 18 -14.67 -2.76 21.62
CA HIS A 18 -14.02 -3.16 22.86
C HIS A 18 -12.89 -2.16 23.11
N LEU A 19 -13.12 -1.26 24.05
CA LEU A 19 -12.15 -0.22 24.39
C LEU A 19 -11.45 -0.60 25.70
N SER A 20 -10.13 -0.68 25.65
CA SER A 20 -9.26 -0.91 26.80
C SER A 20 -8.04 0.01 26.72
N SER A 21 -7.26 0.11 27.80
CA SER A 21 -6.08 0.97 27.83
C SER A 21 -4.98 0.53 26.86
N GLU A 22 -4.91 -0.76 26.52
CA GLU A 22 -3.76 -1.32 25.78
C GLU A 22 -4.13 -2.06 24.49
N ASP A 23 -5.33 -2.63 24.41
CA ASP A 23 -5.78 -3.42 23.26
C ASP A 23 -7.23 -3.06 22.89
N ASN A 24 -7.37 -2.07 22.00
CA ASN A 24 -8.67 -1.66 21.49
C ASN A 24 -9.01 -2.48 20.23
N LYS A 25 -10.26 -2.93 20.17
CA LYS A 25 -10.86 -3.61 19.02
C LYS A 25 -12.09 -2.84 18.55
N ILE A 26 -12.17 -2.62 17.24
CA ILE A 26 -13.28 -1.92 16.59
C ILE A 26 -13.75 -2.78 15.42
N GLU A 27 -15.03 -3.06 15.34
CA GLU A 27 -15.68 -3.66 14.17
C GLU A 27 -16.94 -2.87 13.83
N GLY A 28 -17.18 -2.61 12.56
CA GLY A 28 -18.32 -1.84 12.09
C GLY A 28 -18.71 -2.21 10.68
N THR A 29 -20.01 -2.25 10.42
CA THR A 29 -20.61 -2.37 9.10
C THR A 29 -21.67 -1.29 8.95
N TYR A 30 -21.51 -0.45 7.93
CA TYR A 30 -22.39 0.65 7.59
C TYR A 30 -22.91 0.41 6.18
N GLU A 31 -24.21 0.40 6.02
CA GLU A 31 -24.88 0.14 4.75
C GLU A 31 -25.81 1.33 4.44
N LEU A 32 -25.72 1.85 3.22
CA LEU A 32 -26.64 2.82 2.65
C LEU A 32 -27.21 2.25 1.35
N ALA A 33 -28.53 2.23 1.22
CA ALA A 33 -29.21 1.75 0.04
C ALA A 33 -30.22 2.80 -0.46
N ASP A 34 -30.19 3.08 -1.75
CA ASP A 34 -31.04 4.05 -2.44
C ASP A 34 -31.81 3.35 -3.57
N TYR A 35 -33.13 3.36 -3.46
CA TYR A 35 -34.06 2.68 -4.34
C TYR A 35 -34.84 3.72 -5.15
N ALA A 36 -34.92 3.53 -6.46
CA ALA A 36 -35.72 4.41 -7.32
C ALA A 36 -37.23 4.35 -7.00
N SER A 37 -37.70 3.21 -6.52
CA SER A 37 -39.07 2.98 -6.01
C SER A 37 -39.04 1.81 -5.01
N ARG A 38 -40.16 1.53 -4.33
CA ARG A 38 -40.24 0.45 -3.32
C ARG A 38 -39.92 -0.95 -3.85
N SER A 39 -40.10 -1.19 -5.14
CA SER A 39 -39.87 -2.50 -5.79
C SER A 39 -38.62 -2.52 -6.68
N ALA A 40 -37.92 -1.38 -6.84
CA ALA A 40 -36.71 -1.31 -7.65
C ALA A 40 -35.52 -1.99 -6.96
N GLN A 41 -34.54 -2.44 -7.73
CA GLN A 41 -33.25 -2.83 -7.17
C GLN A 41 -32.49 -1.59 -6.67
N PRO A 42 -31.81 -1.67 -5.51
CA PRO A 42 -31.12 -0.53 -4.95
C PRO A 42 -29.75 -0.29 -5.60
N ARG A 43 -29.30 0.95 -5.53
CA ARG A 43 -27.86 1.25 -5.43
C ARG A 43 -27.45 1.08 -3.98
N LYS A 44 -26.35 0.37 -3.73
CA LYS A 44 -25.91 0.05 -2.37
C LYS A 44 -24.47 0.49 -2.16
N LEU A 45 -24.20 1.10 -1.01
CA LEU A 45 -22.86 1.39 -0.51
C LEU A 45 -22.69 0.68 0.84
N THR A 46 -21.65 -0.13 0.98
CA THR A 46 -21.33 -0.85 2.22
C THR A 46 -19.91 -0.53 2.63
N LEU A 47 -19.73 -0.02 3.84
CA LEU A 47 -18.43 0.19 4.47
C LEU A 47 -18.28 -0.80 5.62
N LYS A 48 -17.26 -1.65 5.59
CA LYS A 48 -16.84 -2.46 6.72
C LYS A 48 -15.50 -1.96 7.22
N VAL A 49 -15.37 -1.87 8.53
CA VAL A 49 -14.15 -1.48 9.22
C VAL A 49 -13.91 -2.51 10.30
N ALA A 50 -12.68 -3.02 10.38
CA ALA A 50 -12.26 -3.91 11.44
C ALA A 50 -10.84 -3.56 11.87
N GLY A 51 -10.59 -3.51 13.16
CA GLY A 51 -9.27 -3.22 13.71
C GLY A 51 -9.09 -3.82 15.09
N LYS A 52 -7.85 -4.18 15.40
CA LYS A 52 -7.38 -4.77 16.66
C LYS A 52 -6.02 -4.18 17.00
N ASN A 53 -5.53 -4.42 18.22
CA ASN A 53 -4.22 -3.94 18.65
C ASN A 53 -4.08 -2.41 18.50
N ILE A 54 -5.19 -1.66 18.58
CA ILE A 54 -5.18 -0.21 18.36
C ILE A 54 -4.73 0.46 19.65
N ASN A 55 -3.56 1.09 19.62
CA ASN A 55 -3.04 1.91 20.72
C ASN A 55 -2.64 3.28 20.18
N PRO A 56 -3.44 4.33 20.40
CA PRO A 56 -3.17 5.67 19.85
C PRO A 56 -1.93 6.32 20.48
N VAL A 57 -1.59 5.98 21.73
CA VAL A 57 -0.40 6.51 22.42
C VAL A 57 0.88 5.97 21.78
N LYS A 58 0.90 4.66 21.46
CA LYS A 58 2.03 4.01 20.79
C LYS A 58 1.96 4.10 19.26
N VAL A 59 0.89 4.68 18.71
CA VAL A 59 0.60 4.72 17.27
C VAL A 59 0.68 3.31 16.66
N GLN A 60 0.10 2.34 17.35
CA GLN A 60 0.03 0.93 16.96
C GLN A 60 -1.37 0.64 16.42
N PHE A 61 -1.45 -0.13 15.32
CA PHE A 61 -2.72 -0.59 14.78
C PHE A 61 -2.53 -1.82 13.89
N ASP A 62 -3.59 -2.61 13.79
CA ASP A 62 -3.77 -3.66 12.78
C ASP A 62 -5.24 -3.61 12.36
N GLY A 63 -5.51 -3.17 11.13
CA GLY A 63 -6.87 -2.93 10.69
C GLY A 63 -7.08 -3.02 9.19
N GLN A 64 -8.34 -3.12 8.82
CA GLN A 64 -8.81 -3.20 7.46
C GLN A 64 -10.08 -2.38 7.24
N VAL A 65 -10.25 -1.93 6.01
CA VAL A 65 -11.40 -1.20 5.52
C VAL A 65 -11.83 -1.83 4.20
N ASP A 66 -13.09 -2.22 4.10
CA ASP A 66 -13.73 -2.69 2.88
C ASP A 66 -14.84 -1.71 2.50
N LEU A 67 -14.80 -1.15 1.29
CA LEU A 67 -15.87 -0.35 0.72
C LEU A 67 -16.39 -1.04 -0.53
N THR A 68 -17.68 -1.35 -0.55
CA THR A 68 -18.36 -1.97 -1.70
C THR A 68 -19.48 -1.06 -2.17
N TYR A 69 -19.44 -0.69 -3.45
CA TYR A 69 -20.54 -0.07 -4.16
C TYR A 69 -21.16 -1.08 -5.11
N THR A 70 -22.50 -1.15 -5.18
CA THR A 70 -23.25 -2.05 -6.07
C THR A 70 -24.35 -1.28 -6.78
N THR A 71 -24.46 -1.46 -8.10
CA THR A 71 -25.52 -0.86 -8.93
C THR A 71 -26.79 -1.72 -8.91
N PRO A 72 -27.94 -1.20 -9.40
CA PRO A 72 -29.16 -1.99 -9.53
C PRO A 72 -29.02 -3.18 -10.50
N ASN A 73 -27.99 -3.17 -11.36
CA ASN A 73 -27.68 -4.24 -12.31
C ASN A 73 -26.70 -5.28 -11.74
N ASN A 74 -26.41 -5.22 -10.43
CA ASN A 74 -25.41 -6.04 -9.74
C ASN A 74 -23.96 -5.86 -10.21
N GLU A 75 -23.65 -4.77 -10.90
CA GLU A 75 -22.25 -4.37 -11.11
C GLU A 75 -21.69 -3.78 -9.82
N ASP A 76 -20.40 -3.96 -9.59
CA ASP A 76 -19.76 -3.61 -8.33
C ASP A 76 -18.37 -2.97 -8.48
N LEU A 77 -18.05 -2.16 -7.48
CA LEU A 77 -16.74 -1.58 -7.23
C LEU A 77 -16.36 -1.90 -5.78
N ILE A 78 -15.22 -2.55 -5.60
CA ILE A 78 -14.73 -3.02 -4.30
C ILE A 78 -13.36 -2.39 -4.05
N LEU A 79 -13.27 -1.61 -2.97
CA LEU A 79 -12.02 -1.09 -2.42
C LEU A 79 -11.71 -1.86 -1.13
N HIS A 80 -10.54 -2.48 -1.06
CA HIS A 80 -10.03 -3.16 0.13
C HIS A 80 -8.71 -2.52 0.56
N VAL A 81 -8.59 -2.15 1.82
CA VAL A 81 -7.37 -1.57 2.38
C VAL A 81 -7.05 -2.26 3.69
N VAL A 82 -5.82 -2.70 3.88
CA VAL A 82 -5.29 -3.26 5.13
C VAL A 82 -4.06 -2.46 5.52
N GLY A 83 -3.96 -2.13 6.80
CA GLY A 83 -2.83 -1.42 7.36
C GLY A 83 -2.42 -1.99 8.70
N LYS A 84 -1.12 -2.12 8.91
CA LYS A 84 -0.54 -2.61 10.15
C LYS A 84 0.70 -1.80 10.49
N LYS A 85 0.81 -1.38 11.75
CA LYS A 85 2.02 -0.84 12.35
C LYS A 85 2.14 -1.43 13.76
N VAL A 86 3.11 -2.31 13.96
CA VAL A 86 3.33 -2.99 15.24
C VAL A 86 4.82 -3.06 15.59
N PRO A 87 5.18 -3.04 16.88
CA PRO A 87 6.56 -3.30 17.30
C PRO A 87 6.92 -4.78 17.11
N GLN A 88 8.19 -5.05 16.79
CA GLN A 88 8.77 -6.38 16.62
C GLN A 88 10.22 -6.35 17.12
N GLY A 89 10.42 -6.65 18.41
CA GLY A 89 11.71 -6.46 19.09
C GLY A 89 12.10 -4.98 19.09
N ASP A 90 13.32 -4.67 18.63
CA ASP A 90 13.86 -3.31 18.55
C ASP A 90 13.43 -2.55 17.27
N LYS A 91 12.60 -3.17 16.43
CA LYS A 91 12.11 -2.62 15.16
C LYS A 91 10.59 -2.46 15.16
N TRP A 92 10.10 -1.77 14.14
CA TRP A 92 8.70 -1.67 13.79
C TRP A 92 8.44 -2.28 12.43
N THR A 93 7.39 -3.07 12.37
CA THR A 93 6.86 -3.64 11.14
C THR A 93 5.67 -2.79 10.69
N ILE A 94 5.82 -2.16 9.54
CA ILE A 94 4.79 -1.40 8.85
C ILE A 94 4.39 -2.18 7.60
N ALA A 95 3.12 -2.54 7.48
CA ALA A 95 2.61 -3.19 6.29
C ALA A 95 1.33 -2.51 5.82
N GLY A 96 1.17 -2.39 4.51
CA GLY A 96 0.00 -1.82 3.87
C GLY A 96 -0.38 -2.66 2.67
N GLN A 97 -1.68 -2.85 2.44
CA GLN A 97 -2.22 -3.53 1.27
C GLN A 97 -3.40 -2.71 0.79
N GLY A 98 -3.53 -2.52 -0.52
CA GLY A 98 -4.68 -1.86 -1.12
C GLY A 98 -5.09 -2.57 -2.39
N SER A 99 -6.40 -2.70 -2.64
CA SER A 99 -6.89 -3.15 -3.93
C SER A 99 -8.18 -2.46 -4.35
N VAL A 100 -8.32 -2.27 -5.67
CA VAL A 100 -9.53 -1.78 -6.32
C VAL A 100 -9.93 -2.82 -7.36
N THR A 101 -11.08 -3.45 -7.14
CA THR A 101 -11.56 -4.60 -7.92
C THR A 101 -13.07 -4.47 -8.15
N GLY A 102 -13.69 -5.49 -8.77
CA GLY A 102 -15.11 -5.53 -9.10
C GLY A 102 -15.35 -5.48 -10.61
N SER A 103 -16.57 -5.82 -10.99
CA SER A 103 -17.04 -5.87 -12.39
C SER A 103 -17.02 -4.51 -13.08
N MET A 104 -17.07 -3.40 -12.33
CA MET A 104 -16.92 -2.04 -12.89
C MET A 104 -15.46 -1.66 -13.19
N VAL A 105 -14.49 -2.49 -12.79
CA VAL A 105 -13.05 -2.19 -12.90
C VAL A 105 -12.41 -3.01 -14.01
N LYS A 106 -12.09 -2.35 -15.13
CA LYS A 106 -11.46 -3.00 -16.28
C LYS A 106 -10.07 -3.57 -15.97
N HIS A 107 -9.27 -2.82 -15.21
CA HIS A 107 -7.91 -3.21 -14.84
C HIS A 107 -7.78 -3.15 -13.31
N PRO A 108 -7.96 -4.27 -12.59
CA PRO A 108 -7.88 -4.30 -11.14
C PRO A 108 -6.51 -3.81 -10.65
N ILE A 109 -6.50 -2.99 -9.61
CA ILE A 109 -5.27 -2.45 -9.03
C ILE A 109 -5.02 -3.14 -7.71
N HIS A 110 -3.79 -3.59 -7.47
CA HIS A 110 -3.32 -4.13 -6.20
C HIS A 110 -2.01 -3.45 -5.83
N SER A 111 -1.85 -3.08 -4.57
CA SER A 111 -0.60 -2.58 -4.04
C SER A 111 -0.30 -3.22 -2.68
N LYS A 112 0.98 -3.40 -2.40
CA LYS A 112 1.48 -3.95 -1.15
C LYS A 112 2.75 -3.21 -0.76
N LEU A 113 2.85 -2.86 0.51
CA LEU A 113 4.04 -2.32 1.15
C LEU A 113 4.33 -3.18 2.38
N SER A 114 5.59 -3.54 2.57
CA SER A 114 6.12 -4.09 3.82
C SER A 114 7.39 -3.32 4.14
N ALA A 115 7.54 -2.90 5.38
CA ALA A 115 8.74 -2.22 5.84
C ALA A 115 9.08 -2.63 7.27
N GLU A 116 10.36 -2.85 7.52
CA GLU A 116 10.95 -2.95 8.84
C GLU A 116 11.83 -1.73 9.08
N VAL A 117 11.52 -0.96 10.12
CA VAL A 117 12.23 0.29 10.44
C VAL A 117 12.61 0.34 11.90
N THR A 118 13.74 0.95 12.24
CA THR A 118 14.07 1.18 13.65
C THR A 118 13.28 2.36 14.23
N GLU A 119 13.20 2.40 15.57
CA GLU A 119 12.60 3.51 16.30
C GLU A 119 13.27 4.86 15.98
N GLN A 120 14.59 4.89 15.76
CA GLN A 120 15.29 6.12 15.38
C GLN A 120 14.78 6.67 14.05
N LEU A 121 14.56 5.81 13.04
CA LEU A 121 14.04 6.23 11.74
C LEU A 121 12.64 6.83 11.86
N LEU A 122 11.77 6.21 12.66
CA LEU A 122 10.42 6.71 12.91
C LEU A 122 10.41 8.08 13.59
N LYS A 123 11.45 8.38 14.38
CA LYS A 123 11.65 9.66 15.06
C LYS A 123 12.43 10.67 14.21
N GLY A 124 12.85 10.31 12.99
CA GLY A 124 13.68 11.15 12.12
C GLY A 124 15.07 11.44 12.70
N ARG A 125 15.63 10.51 13.49
CA ARG A 125 16.94 10.66 14.14
C ARG A 125 17.98 9.75 13.47
N MET A 126 19.24 10.19 13.46
CA MET A 126 20.38 9.31 13.14
C MET A 126 20.62 8.31 14.29
N THR A 127 21.46 7.31 14.06
CA THR A 127 22.02 6.49 15.14
C THR A 127 22.98 7.31 16.00
N ASP A 128 23.28 6.84 17.21
CA ASP A 128 24.13 7.57 18.17
C ASP A 128 25.56 7.82 17.65
N ASP A 129 26.02 6.99 16.72
CA ASP A 129 27.30 7.11 15.99
C ASP A 129 27.20 7.94 14.69
N GLY A 130 26.09 8.65 14.48
CA GLY A 130 25.89 9.58 13.36
C GLY A 130 25.55 8.91 12.01
N LYS A 131 25.22 7.62 12.00
CA LYS A 131 24.93 6.86 10.78
C LYS A 131 23.43 6.79 10.47
N PHE A 132 23.11 6.28 9.28
CA PHE A 132 21.72 6.07 8.88
C PHE A 132 21.07 4.96 9.72
N PRO A 133 19.84 5.17 10.23
CA PRO A 133 19.09 4.10 10.88
C PRO A 133 18.78 2.95 9.92
N ALA A 134 18.73 1.73 10.45
CA ALA A 134 18.44 0.57 9.63
C ALA A 134 16.97 0.56 9.15
N ALA A 135 16.78 0.25 7.88
CA ALA A 135 15.47 0.14 7.26
C ALA A 135 15.50 -0.94 6.18
N HIS A 136 14.40 -1.63 5.98
CA HIS A 136 14.17 -2.44 4.81
C HIS A 136 12.72 -2.26 4.38
N TYR A 137 12.47 -2.16 3.08
CA TYR A 137 11.12 -2.15 2.55
C TYR A 137 11.01 -2.93 1.24
N ASP A 138 9.81 -3.43 1.01
CA ASP A 138 9.32 -4.04 -0.22
C ASP A 138 8.02 -3.36 -0.60
N PHE A 139 7.93 -2.92 -1.85
CA PHE A 139 6.76 -2.34 -2.46
C PHE A 139 6.43 -3.10 -3.74
N GLU A 140 5.15 -3.38 -3.94
CA GLU A 140 4.62 -3.99 -5.15
C GLU A 140 3.35 -3.24 -5.57
N LEU A 141 3.19 -2.99 -6.86
CA LEU A 141 1.96 -2.46 -7.45
C LEU A 141 1.68 -3.20 -8.76
N LYS A 142 0.45 -3.67 -8.92
CA LYS A 142 -0.05 -4.34 -10.12
C LYS A 142 -1.29 -3.63 -10.61
N ALA A 143 -1.35 -3.34 -11.91
CA ALA A 143 -2.55 -2.84 -12.58
C ALA A 143 -2.91 -3.79 -13.74
N GLY A 144 -4.01 -4.52 -13.57
CA GLY A 144 -4.36 -5.65 -14.43
C GLY A 144 -3.27 -6.73 -14.45
N ASN A 145 -3.14 -7.39 -15.60
CA ASN A 145 -2.08 -8.38 -15.86
C ASN A 145 -0.90 -7.80 -16.65
N GLU A 146 -0.88 -6.48 -16.85
CA GLU A 146 -0.05 -5.84 -17.87
C GLU A 146 1.04 -4.96 -17.26
N ILE A 147 0.76 -4.30 -16.13
CA ILE A 147 1.70 -3.42 -15.45
C ILE A 147 2.03 -4.01 -14.07
N GLU A 148 3.32 -4.15 -13.80
CA GLU A 148 3.85 -4.54 -12.49
C GLU A 148 4.99 -3.60 -12.12
N VAL A 149 4.93 -3.00 -10.95
CA VAL A 149 6.00 -2.20 -10.34
C VAL A 149 6.43 -2.90 -9.07
N VAL A 150 7.73 -3.14 -8.93
CA VAL A 150 8.32 -3.67 -7.71
C VAL A 150 9.43 -2.73 -7.28
N SER A 151 9.50 -2.42 -5.99
CA SER A 151 10.65 -1.74 -5.42
C SER A 151 11.09 -2.40 -4.12
N ASN A 152 12.39 -2.60 -3.97
CA ASN A 152 13.00 -3.07 -2.73
C ASN A 152 14.03 -2.04 -2.30
N GLY A 153 14.08 -1.72 -1.01
CA GLY A 153 15.10 -0.81 -0.50
C GLY A 153 15.63 -1.25 0.84
N LYS A 154 16.93 -1.05 1.06
CA LYS A 154 17.60 -1.42 2.31
C LYS A 154 18.59 -0.34 2.71
N ILE A 155 18.49 0.10 3.96
CA ILE A 155 19.43 0.99 4.63
C ILE A 155 20.10 0.18 5.74
N ASN A 156 21.43 0.10 5.74
CA ASN A 156 22.22 -0.64 6.72
C ASN A 156 23.38 0.22 7.22
N GLN A 157 23.04 1.37 7.81
CA GLN A 157 23.99 2.36 8.32
C GLN A 157 24.84 3.02 7.25
N ASP A 158 25.82 2.30 6.72
CA ASP A 158 26.82 2.86 5.81
C ASP A 158 26.40 2.69 4.34
N GLN A 159 25.30 1.99 4.06
CA GLN A 159 24.80 1.78 2.70
C GLN A 159 23.30 2.02 2.59
N LEU A 160 22.92 2.54 1.44
CA LEU A 160 21.54 2.64 0.98
C LEU A 160 21.46 1.96 -0.39
N ASN A 161 20.64 0.92 -0.46
CA ASN A 161 20.31 0.20 -1.68
C ASN A 161 18.86 0.44 -2.03
N ASN A 162 18.57 0.68 -3.31
CA ASN A 162 17.23 0.69 -3.83
C ASN A 162 17.18 0.09 -5.23
N ASP A 163 16.28 -0.87 -5.40
CA ASP A 163 15.91 -1.47 -6.66
C ASP A 163 14.49 -1.06 -7.01
N ILE A 164 14.26 -0.72 -8.28
CA ILE A 164 12.96 -0.46 -8.87
C ILE A 164 12.89 -1.24 -10.19
N GLU A 165 11.84 -2.02 -10.37
CA GLU A 165 11.51 -2.70 -11.62
C GLU A 165 10.09 -2.33 -12.04
N ILE A 166 9.94 -1.93 -13.30
CA ILE A 166 8.65 -1.65 -13.93
C ILE A 166 8.54 -2.59 -15.13
N LYS A 167 7.54 -3.46 -15.13
CA LYS A 167 7.14 -4.26 -16.29
C LYS A 167 5.93 -3.62 -16.95
N LEU A 168 5.95 -3.60 -18.27
CA LEU A 168 4.99 -2.93 -19.12
C LEU A 168 4.23 -3.92 -20.00
N PRO A 169 3.05 -3.52 -20.54
CA PRO A 169 2.26 -4.33 -21.44
C PRO A 169 3.06 -4.95 -22.59
N SER A 170 2.71 -6.19 -22.97
CA SER A 170 3.46 -6.97 -23.95
C SER A 170 3.33 -6.47 -25.40
N ASP A 171 2.45 -5.53 -25.68
CA ASP A 171 2.28 -4.87 -26.96
C ASP A 171 3.20 -3.64 -27.12
N LEU A 172 3.76 -3.11 -26.02
CA LEU A 172 4.66 -1.96 -26.06
C LEU A 172 6.08 -2.33 -26.50
N ALA A 173 6.77 -1.39 -27.14
CA ALA A 173 8.14 -1.58 -27.60
C ALA A 173 9.13 -1.82 -26.43
N VAL A 174 8.94 -1.11 -25.32
CA VAL A 174 9.67 -1.30 -24.07
C VAL A 174 8.89 -2.26 -23.17
N LYS A 175 9.56 -3.31 -22.70
CA LYS A 175 8.96 -4.38 -21.89
C LYS A 175 9.21 -4.23 -20.41
N SER A 176 10.39 -3.74 -20.05
CA SER A 176 10.68 -3.42 -18.66
C SER A 176 11.79 -2.39 -18.51
N VAL A 177 11.74 -1.68 -17.39
CA VAL A 177 12.77 -0.76 -16.93
C VAL A 177 13.19 -1.21 -15.54
N LYS A 178 14.50 -1.34 -15.31
CA LYS A 178 15.09 -1.63 -14.00
C LYS A 178 16.06 -0.53 -13.63
N TRP A 179 15.96 -0.02 -12.41
CA TRP A 179 16.88 0.94 -11.83
C TRP A 179 17.38 0.37 -10.51
N HIS A 180 18.70 0.25 -10.39
CA HIS A 180 19.40 -0.03 -9.14
C HIS A 180 20.25 1.18 -8.72
N MET A 181 20.10 1.61 -7.48
CA MET A 181 20.89 2.65 -6.85
C MET A 181 21.55 2.12 -5.58
N LEU A 182 22.86 2.30 -5.47
CA LEU A 182 23.66 2.00 -4.30
C LEU A 182 24.43 3.25 -3.89
N HIS A 183 24.25 3.67 -2.65
CA HIS A 183 25.06 4.71 -2.03
C HIS A 183 25.85 4.10 -0.87
N LEU A 184 27.16 4.31 -0.88
CA LEU A 184 28.08 3.91 0.19
C LEU A 184 28.63 5.18 0.86
N SER A 185 28.30 5.38 2.15
CA SER A 185 29.02 6.33 2.98
C SER A 185 30.25 5.63 3.55
N ALA A 186 31.43 6.03 3.10
CA ALA A 186 32.67 5.57 3.70
C ALA A 186 32.86 6.17 5.11
N LYS A 187 33.45 5.37 6.01
CA LYS A 187 34.07 5.89 7.23
C LYS A 187 35.16 6.91 6.86
N GLU A 188 35.40 7.86 7.77
CA GLU A 188 36.40 8.94 7.65
C GLU A 188 37.65 8.48 6.86
N ASN A 189 37.96 9.21 5.77
CA ASN A 189 39.11 9.06 4.86
C ASN A 189 39.00 8.16 3.61
N ALA A 190 37.85 7.58 3.29
CA ALA A 190 37.58 7.09 1.93
C ALA A 190 36.45 7.90 1.30
N GLY A 191 36.52 8.20 0.01
CA GLY A 191 35.50 9.02 -0.67
C GLY A 191 34.09 8.42 -0.55
N LYS A 192 33.06 9.27 -0.62
CA LYS A 192 31.68 8.80 -0.82
C LYS A 192 31.60 8.16 -2.20
N LYS A 193 31.01 6.97 -2.30
CA LYS A 193 30.82 6.26 -3.57
C LYS A 193 29.33 6.12 -3.85
N ILE A 194 28.89 6.66 -4.97
CA ILE A 194 27.52 6.50 -5.48
C ILE A 194 27.60 5.66 -6.76
N VAL A 195 26.94 4.50 -6.75
CA VAL A 195 26.80 3.62 -7.91
C VAL A 195 25.34 3.65 -8.35
N SER A 196 25.10 4.01 -9.61
CA SER A 196 23.79 3.93 -10.24
C SER A 196 23.89 3.04 -11.46
N SER A 197 23.03 2.03 -11.54
CA SER A 197 22.93 1.17 -12.72
C SER A 197 21.49 1.11 -13.19
N ASN A 198 21.30 1.31 -14.48
CA ASN A 198 20.01 1.36 -15.14
C ASN A 198 20.00 0.34 -16.28
N ALA A 199 18.91 -0.41 -16.42
CA ALA A 199 18.72 -1.36 -17.50
C ALA A 199 17.33 -1.19 -18.11
N ILE A 200 17.28 -1.06 -19.43
CA ILE A 200 16.03 -0.98 -20.21
C ILE A 200 15.97 -2.20 -21.13
N HIS A 201 14.87 -2.95 -21.08
CA HIS A 201 14.61 -4.11 -21.94
C HIS A 201 13.59 -3.76 -23.02
N TRP A 202 13.99 -3.94 -24.28
CA TRP A 202 13.18 -3.67 -25.47
C TRP A 202 12.77 -4.99 -26.14
N ASN A 203 11.68 -4.99 -26.90
CA ASN A 203 11.34 -6.07 -27.84
C ASN A 203 12.52 -6.51 -28.72
N GLY A 204 12.74 -7.83 -28.83
CA GLY A 204 13.74 -8.44 -29.73
C GLY A 204 15.12 -8.67 -29.13
N ASP A 205 15.19 -9.08 -27.86
CA ASP A 205 16.41 -9.44 -27.10
C ASP A 205 17.45 -8.32 -26.92
N LYS A 206 17.11 -7.07 -27.26
CA LYS A 206 18.00 -5.91 -27.08
C LYS A 206 17.80 -5.30 -25.70
N PHE A 207 18.90 -5.13 -24.96
CA PHE A 207 18.92 -4.39 -23.70
C PHE A 207 19.97 -3.28 -23.74
N VAL A 208 19.65 -2.15 -23.11
CA VAL A 208 20.61 -1.06 -22.89
C VAL A 208 20.91 -1.00 -21.40
N LYS A 209 22.19 -1.16 -21.05
CA LYS A 209 22.67 -1.02 -19.66
C LYS A 209 23.53 0.25 -19.57
N TYR A 210 23.20 1.13 -18.65
CA TYR A 210 24.01 2.29 -18.31
C TYR A 210 24.45 2.19 -16.86
N ASN A 211 25.74 2.29 -16.61
CA ASN A 211 26.31 2.34 -15.25
C ASN A 211 27.02 3.68 -15.07
N ALA A 212 26.76 4.36 -13.97
CA ALA A 212 27.49 5.53 -13.53
C ALA A 212 28.06 5.28 -12.12
N GLU A 213 29.30 5.69 -11.91
CA GLU A 213 29.97 5.68 -10.62
C GLU A 213 30.56 7.08 -10.38
N SER A 214 30.31 7.66 -9.20
CA SER A 214 30.90 8.93 -8.77
C SER A 214 31.46 8.83 -7.36
#